data_AF-A0A2A5MAU9-F1
#
_entry.id   AF-A0A2A5MAU9-F1
#
_cell.length_a   1.000
_cell.length_b   1.000
_cell.length_c   1.000
_cell.angle_alpha   90.00
_cell.angle_beta   90.00
_cell.angle_gamma   90.00
#
_symmetry.space_group_name_H-M   'P 1'
#
loop_
_entity.id
_entity.type
_entity.pdbx_description
1 polymer ?
#
loop_
_entity_poly.entity_id
_entity_poly.type
_entity_poly.pdbx_seq_one_letter_code
_entity_poly.pdbx_strand_id
1 'polypeptide(L)'
;LFVGMFLAWGIFTPYLSNFEFDSAKNAVDLASSVWSSKVRLIGTGAIAIAALWTLIELLKPVIEGIKEIVKNVKITNQEKNERTNIDLSLKSIFILFVLMVVGLFITFYSFVEDANLSIYYQMLFSFVGTLVSVLIGFFVAAACGYMAGLVGSSSSPISGIGLIGVIISSIVFLVLGVELFQDPMLSKFAVALAIFTTSVILATAAISNDNLQDLKTGHLVGATPWKQQVALLVGCVFGALAIVPVLNLLYQAYGFVGA
;
A
#
# COMPACT_ATOMS: atom_id res chain seq x y z
N LEU A 1 9.50 -13.06 15.13
CA LEU A 1 8.31 -13.95 15.12
C LEU A 1 8.14 -14.70 16.46
N PHE A 2 9.10 -15.52 16.88
CA PHE A 2 9.00 -16.30 18.13
C PHE A 2 8.78 -15.46 19.39
N VAL A 3 9.46 -14.33 19.54
CA VAL A 3 9.25 -13.41 20.67
C VAL A 3 7.80 -12.88 20.69
N GLY A 4 7.26 -12.51 19.53
CA GLY A 4 5.87 -12.04 19.42
C GLY A 4 4.86 -13.14 19.76
N MET A 5 5.10 -14.38 19.33
CA MET A 5 4.27 -15.53 19.68
C MET A 5 4.31 -15.81 21.19
N PHE A 6 5.50 -15.77 21.80
CA PHE A 6 5.67 -15.94 23.25
C PHE A 6 4.99 -14.82 24.04
N LEU A 7 5.15 -13.56 23.64
CA LEU A 7 4.47 -12.43 24.27
C LEU A 7 2.94 -12.56 24.14
N ALA A 8 2.44 -12.91 22.95
CA ALA A 8 1.00 -13.01 22.71
C ALA A 8 0.37 -14.16 23.51
N TRP A 9 0.85 -15.38 23.34
CA TRP A 9 0.23 -16.58 23.92
C TRP A 9 0.77 -16.95 25.30
N GLY A 10 2.02 -16.66 25.59
CA GLY A 10 2.65 -16.98 26.88
C GLY A 10 2.46 -15.92 27.96
N ILE A 11 2.26 -14.65 27.59
CA ILE A 11 2.16 -13.53 28.55
C ILE A 11 0.80 -12.83 28.47
N PHE A 12 0.47 -12.21 27.33
CA PHE A 12 -0.70 -11.33 27.26
C PHE A 12 -2.03 -12.08 27.31
N THR A 13 -2.17 -13.21 26.60
CA THR A 13 -3.42 -13.99 26.64
C THR A 13 -3.71 -14.51 28.05
N PRO A 14 -2.78 -15.16 28.79
CA PRO A 14 -3.04 -15.59 30.16
C PRO A 14 -3.30 -14.42 31.10
N TYR A 15 -2.50 -13.36 31.02
CA TYR A 15 -2.64 -12.18 31.87
C TYR A 15 -4.01 -11.50 31.70
N LEU A 16 -4.46 -11.28 30.46
CA LEU A 16 -5.73 -10.64 30.18
C LEU A 16 -6.93 -11.57 30.45
N SER A 17 -6.77 -12.88 30.28
CA SER A 17 -7.82 -13.87 30.60
C SER A 17 -8.10 -13.93 32.10
N ASN A 18 -7.10 -13.63 32.94
CA ASN A 18 -7.29 -13.58 34.39
C ASN A 18 -8.29 -12.50 34.85
N PHE A 19 -8.48 -11.43 34.06
CA PHE A 19 -9.44 -10.36 34.37
C PHE A 19 -10.84 -10.62 33.81
N GLU A 20 -10.99 -11.60 32.91
CA GLU A 20 -12.24 -11.95 32.24
C GLU A 20 -12.70 -13.36 32.65
N PHE A 21 -12.13 -13.89 33.74
CA PHE A 21 -12.36 -15.26 34.16
C PHE A 21 -13.81 -15.44 34.60
N ASP A 22 -14.51 -16.28 33.84
CA ASP A 22 -15.88 -16.71 34.11
C ASP A 22 -15.85 -18.23 34.30
N SER A 23 -16.23 -18.70 35.48
CA SER A 23 -16.19 -20.12 35.86
C SER A 23 -17.12 -20.99 35.00
N ALA A 24 -18.04 -20.38 34.24
CA ALA A 24 -18.92 -21.07 33.31
C ALA A 24 -18.32 -21.28 31.90
N LYS A 25 -17.22 -20.60 31.54
CA LYS A 25 -16.64 -20.66 30.19
C LYS A 25 -15.50 -21.67 30.11
N ASN A 26 -15.42 -22.39 29.00
CA ASN A 26 -14.27 -23.22 28.66
C ASN A 26 -13.01 -22.35 28.56
N ALA A 27 -11.91 -22.78 29.19
CA ALA A 27 -10.64 -22.06 29.22
C ALA A 27 -10.09 -21.79 27.81
N VAL A 28 -10.28 -22.71 26.86
CA VAL A 28 -9.83 -22.55 25.47
C VAL A 28 -10.62 -21.46 24.75
N ASP A 29 -11.93 -21.41 24.96
CA ASP A 29 -12.81 -20.42 24.32
C ASP A 29 -12.56 -19.02 24.90
N LEU A 30 -12.36 -18.94 26.22
CA LEU A 30 -11.97 -17.70 26.89
C LEU A 30 -10.63 -17.17 26.35
N ALA A 31 -9.60 -18.01 26.31
CA ALA A 31 -8.28 -17.63 25.81
C ALA A 31 -8.33 -17.20 24.34
N SER A 32 -9.06 -17.93 23.50
CA SER A 32 -9.22 -17.61 22.08
C SER A 32 -9.97 -16.28 21.87
N SER A 33 -11.02 -16.04 22.67
CA SER A 33 -11.78 -14.78 22.65
C SER A 33 -10.91 -13.60 23.07
N VAL A 34 -10.17 -13.71 24.19
CA VAL A 34 -9.26 -12.68 24.68
C VAL A 34 -8.13 -12.41 23.70
N TRP A 35 -7.56 -13.46 23.11
CA TRP A 35 -6.52 -13.31 22.11
C TRP A 35 -7.02 -12.53 20.88
N SER A 36 -8.18 -12.92 20.33
CA SER A 36 -8.73 -12.28 19.13
C SER A 36 -9.19 -10.85 19.38
N SER A 37 -9.83 -10.58 20.53
CA SER A 37 -10.42 -9.27 20.83
C SER A 37 -9.44 -8.25 21.42
N LYS A 38 -8.38 -8.69 22.12
CA LYS A 38 -7.44 -7.79 22.81
C LYS A 38 -6.01 -7.97 22.33
N VAL A 39 -5.44 -9.16 22.47
CA VAL A 39 -4.00 -9.40 22.21
C VAL A 39 -3.64 -9.15 20.75
N ARG A 40 -4.50 -9.56 19.82
CA ARG A 40 -4.32 -9.29 18.39
C ARG A 40 -4.29 -7.79 18.10
N LEU A 41 -5.13 -6.99 18.76
CA LEU A 41 -5.13 -5.53 18.61
C LEU A 41 -3.85 -4.89 19.15
N ILE A 42 -3.32 -5.39 20.27
CA ILE A 42 -2.01 -4.96 20.80
C ILE A 42 -0.90 -5.26 19.77
N GLY A 43 -0.92 -6.46 19.18
CA GLY A 43 0.01 -6.85 18.12
C GLY A 43 -0.08 -5.95 16.89
N THR A 44 -1.30 -5.69 16.40
CA THR A 44 -1.53 -4.75 15.29
C THR A 44 -1.03 -3.35 15.62
N GLY A 45 -1.25 -2.86 16.85
CA GLY A 45 -0.73 -1.57 17.32
C GLY A 45 0.79 -1.51 17.32
N ALA A 46 1.47 -2.57 17.77
CA ALA A 46 2.93 -2.66 17.70
C ALA A 46 3.46 -2.63 16.26
N ILE A 47 2.79 -3.33 15.33
CA ILE A 47 3.13 -3.28 13.89
C ILE A 47 2.91 -1.87 13.34
N ALA A 48 1.82 -1.21 13.69
CA ALA A 48 1.52 0.15 13.24
C ALA A 48 2.57 1.17 13.72
N ILE A 49 2.98 1.09 14.99
CA ILE A 49 4.03 1.96 15.54
C ILE A 49 5.37 1.70 14.86
N ALA A 50 5.75 0.43 14.69
CA ALA A 50 7.00 0.07 14.00
C ALA A 50 7.01 0.57 12.56
N ALA A 51 5.90 0.38 11.83
CA ALA A 51 5.77 0.88 10.48
C ALA A 51 5.86 2.42 10.41
N LEU A 52 5.20 3.12 11.34
CA LEU A 52 5.25 4.58 11.40
C LEU A 52 6.69 5.07 11.65
N TRP A 53 7.40 4.40 12.56
CA TRP A 53 8.80 4.67 12.82
C TRP A 53 9.66 4.47 11.56
N THR A 54 9.47 3.36 10.85
CA THR A 54 10.15 3.10 9.57
C THR A 54 9.86 4.18 8.53
N LEU A 55 8.60 4.63 8.40
CA LEU A 55 8.24 5.72 7.49
C LEU A 55 8.96 7.02 7.87
N ILE A 56 9.04 7.34 9.18
CA ILE A 56 9.73 8.54 9.67
C ILE A 56 11.22 8.50 9.34
N GLU A 57 11.89 7.38 9.56
CA GLU A 57 13.32 7.22 9.23
C GLU A 57 13.57 7.35 7.72
N LEU A 58 12.63 6.87 6.91
CA LEU A 58 12.70 6.92 5.44
C LEU A 58 12.36 8.29 4.84
N LEU A 59 11.72 9.20 5.59
CA LEU A 59 11.47 10.57 5.11
C LEU A 59 12.78 11.28 4.73
N LYS A 60 13.83 11.12 5.53
CA LYS A 60 15.12 11.78 5.30
C LYS A 60 15.75 11.39 3.95
N PRO A 61 16.03 10.10 3.66
CA PRO A 61 16.60 9.69 2.37
C PRO A 61 15.68 10.04 1.18
N VAL A 62 14.36 10.01 1.35
CA VAL A 62 13.42 10.42 0.29
C VAL A 62 13.57 11.91 -0.04
N ILE A 63 13.63 12.78 0.97
CA ILE A 63 13.84 14.23 0.78
C ILE A 63 15.20 14.52 0.15
N GLU A 64 16.24 13.80 0.57
CA GLU A 64 17.59 13.92 -0.01
C GLU A 64 17.60 13.53 -1.49
N GLY A 65 16.94 12.43 -1.86
CA GLY A 65 16.79 12.01 -3.26
C GLY A 65 16.05 13.04 -4.13
N ILE A 66 14.96 13.64 -3.63
CA ILE A 66 14.25 14.70 -4.35
C ILE A 66 15.15 15.92 -4.57
N LYS A 67 15.92 16.34 -3.56
CA LYS A 67 16.85 17.47 -3.67
C LYS A 67 17.92 17.22 -4.74
N GLU A 68 18.42 15.98 -4.82
CA GLU A 68 19.41 15.59 -5.81
C GLU A 68 18.86 15.64 -7.24
N ILE A 69 17.64 15.14 -7.46
CA ILE A 69 16.95 15.24 -8.76
C ILE A 69 16.83 16.70 -9.18
N VAL A 70 16.36 17.59 -8.30
CA VAL A 70 16.21 19.03 -8.60
C VAL A 70 17.55 19.70 -8.92
N LYS A 71 18.62 19.31 -8.23
CA LYS A 71 19.98 19.82 -8.48
C LYS A 71 20.47 19.39 -9.87
N ASN A 72 20.29 18.13 -10.24
CA ASN A 72 20.76 17.58 -11.52
C ASN A 72 19.99 18.15 -12.72
N VAL A 73 18.69 18.44 -12.56
CA VAL A 73 17.87 19.13 -13.57
C VAL A 73 18.39 20.54 -13.86
N LYS A 74 18.93 21.25 -12.87
CA LYS A 74 19.50 22.60 -13.05
C LYS A 74 20.89 22.61 -13.72
N ILE A 75 21.61 21.49 -13.72
CA ILE A 75 23.00 21.40 -14.20
C ILE A 75 23.09 20.94 -15.68
N THR A 76 21.97 20.54 -16.30
CA THR A 76 21.99 20.03 -17.68
C THR A 76 22.13 21.15 -18.72
N ASN A 77 23.35 21.64 -18.89
CA ASN A 77 23.82 22.27 -20.13
C ASN A 77 25.27 21.88 -20.50
N GLN A 78 25.93 20.99 -19.75
CA GLN A 78 27.26 20.48 -20.11
C GLN A 78 27.41 18.99 -19.75
N GLU A 79 27.54 18.17 -20.80
CA GLU A 79 28.21 16.87 -20.89
C GLU A 79 27.93 15.76 -19.86
N LYS A 80 27.28 14.67 -20.31
CA LYS A 80 27.75 13.26 -20.18
C LYS A 80 26.80 12.29 -20.89
N ASN A 81 27.14 11.98 -22.16
CA ASN A 81 26.45 11.01 -23.02
C ASN A 81 26.96 9.58 -22.75
N GLU A 82 26.75 9.05 -21.56
CA GLU A 82 26.92 7.61 -21.32
C GLU A 82 25.56 6.93 -21.54
N ARG A 83 25.49 5.98 -22.50
CA ARG A 83 24.25 5.24 -22.85
C ARG A 83 23.60 4.53 -21.64
N THR A 84 24.35 4.30 -20.57
CA THR A 84 23.94 3.63 -19.33
C THR A 84 23.14 4.53 -18.36
N ASN A 85 23.10 5.85 -18.58
CA ASN A 85 22.43 6.81 -17.69
C ASN A 85 21.26 7.56 -18.36
N ILE A 86 20.63 6.94 -19.37
CA ILE A 86 19.47 7.53 -20.05
C ILE A 86 18.19 6.94 -19.46
N ASP A 87 17.59 7.70 -18.54
CA ASP A 87 16.23 7.48 -18.04
C ASP A 87 15.16 7.98 -19.02
N LEU A 88 13.90 7.61 -18.78
CA LEU A 88 12.75 8.27 -19.40
C LEU A 88 12.82 9.79 -19.18
N SER A 89 12.52 10.56 -20.21
CA SER A 89 12.53 12.02 -20.09
C SER A 89 11.52 12.48 -19.03
N LEU A 90 11.86 13.52 -18.25
CA LEU A 90 10.96 14.08 -17.23
C LEU A 90 9.59 14.47 -17.81
N LYS A 91 9.55 14.92 -19.07
CA LYS A 91 8.29 15.21 -19.78
C LYS A 91 7.45 13.95 -19.96
N SER A 92 8.06 12.84 -20.40
CA SER A 92 7.39 11.54 -20.56
C SER A 92 6.88 11.02 -19.21
N ILE A 93 7.70 11.09 -18.16
CA ILE A 93 7.31 10.68 -16.80
C ILE A 93 6.12 11.50 -16.31
N PHE A 94 6.16 12.83 -16.47
CA PHE A 94 5.07 13.71 -16.04
C PHE A 94 3.77 13.44 -16.80
N ILE A 95 3.84 13.25 -18.12
CA ILE A 95 2.66 12.91 -18.94
C ILE A 95 2.07 11.57 -18.49
N LEU A 96 2.90 10.54 -18.29
CA LEU A 96 2.46 9.24 -17.79
C LEU A 96 1.85 9.36 -16.39
N PHE A 97 2.46 10.13 -15.50
CA PHE A 97 1.92 10.36 -14.16
C PHE A 97 0.52 10.99 -14.21
N VAL A 98 0.34 12.08 -14.98
CA VAL A 98 -0.98 12.72 -15.13
C VAL A 98 -2.00 11.76 -15.73
N LEU A 99 -1.63 11.01 -16.76
CA LEU A 99 -2.49 10.02 -17.39
C LEU A 99 -2.93 8.93 -16.39
N MET A 100 -2.00 8.41 -15.59
CA MET A 100 -2.30 7.41 -14.56
C MET A 100 -3.15 7.97 -13.43
N VAL A 101 -2.95 9.23 -13.01
CA VAL A 101 -3.80 9.88 -12.00
C VAL A 101 -5.23 10.06 -12.52
N VAL A 102 -5.41 10.46 -13.78
CA VAL A 102 -6.73 10.55 -14.40
C VAL A 102 -7.40 9.18 -14.51
N GLY A 103 -6.66 8.16 -14.97
CA GLY A 103 -7.17 6.78 -15.02
C GLY A 103 -7.56 6.24 -13.64
N LEU A 104 -6.76 6.54 -12.62
CA LEU A 104 -7.05 6.18 -11.23
C LEU A 104 -8.33 6.88 -10.73
N PHE A 105 -8.50 8.17 -11.02
CA PHE A 105 -9.73 8.89 -10.68
C PHE A 105 -10.96 8.29 -11.34
N ILE A 106 -10.89 7.95 -12.64
CA ILE A 106 -11.98 7.28 -13.35
C ILE A 106 -12.31 5.94 -12.70
N THR A 107 -11.29 5.19 -12.29
CA THR A 107 -11.47 3.87 -11.65
C THR A 107 -12.14 4.01 -10.28
N PHE A 108 -11.72 4.99 -9.47
CA PHE A 108 -12.40 5.31 -8.22
C PHE A 108 -13.84 5.77 -8.45
N TYR A 109 -14.07 6.64 -9.43
CA TYR A 109 -15.42 7.11 -9.75
C TYR A 109 -16.33 5.95 -10.13
N SER A 110 -15.89 5.08 -11.02
CA SER A 110 -16.64 3.87 -11.40
C SER A 110 -16.93 2.96 -10.21
N PHE A 111 -15.99 2.83 -9.26
CA PHE A 111 -16.20 2.02 -8.05
C PHE A 111 -17.21 2.66 -7.08
N VAL A 112 -17.19 3.99 -6.94
CA VAL A 112 -18.08 4.71 -6.02
C VAL A 112 -19.49 4.90 -6.59
N GLU A 113 -19.62 4.99 -7.92
CA GLU A 113 -20.90 5.11 -8.62
C GLU A 113 -21.87 3.96 -8.27
N ASP A 114 -21.34 2.73 -8.13
CA ASP A 114 -22.11 1.54 -7.75
C ASP A 114 -22.79 1.66 -6.37
N ALA A 115 -22.33 2.58 -5.51
CA ALA A 115 -22.91 2.80 -4.19
C ALA A 115 -24.20 3.66 -4.20
N ASN A 116 -24.66 4.13 -5.37
CA ASN A 116 -25.87 4.95 -5.53
C ASN A 116 -25.93 6.20 -4.62
N LEU A 117 -24.76 6.76 -4.32
CA LEU A 117 -24.64 7.99 -3.53
C LEU A 117 -24.99 9.23 -4.36
N SER A 118 -25.22 10.37 -3.70
CA SER A 118 -25.36 11.64 -4.41
C SER A 118 -24.07 11.97 -5.17
N ILE A 119 -24.19 12.69 -6.30
CA ILE A 119 -23.05 13.08 -7.14
C ILE A 119 -21.95 13.81 -6.35
N TYR A 120 -22.34 14.57 -5.32
CA TYR A 120 -21.40 15.24 -4.41
C TYR A 120 -20.50 14.22 -3.71
N TYR A 121 -21.07 13.19 -3.10
CA TYR A 121 -20.30 12.16 -2.39
C TYR A 121 -19.50 11.29 -3.35
N GLN A 122 -20.04 10.98 -4.54
CA GLN A 122 -19.31 10.24 -5.57
C GLN A 122 -18.02 10.96 -5.96
N MET A 123 -18.12 12.27 -6.26
CA MET A 123 -16.97 13.10 -6.60
C MET A 123 -16.01 13.27 -5.43
N LEU A 124 -16.53 13.49 -4.22
CA LEU A 124 -15.73 13.66 -3.01
C LEU A 124 -14.87 12.42 -2.71
N PHE A 125 -15.50 11.24 -2.62
CA PHE A 125 -14.77 10.01 -2.30
C PHE A 125 -13.81 9.60 -3.40
N SER A 126 -14.15 9.83 -4.67
CA SER A 126 -13.26 9.49 -5.79
C SER A 126 -12.04 10.40 -5.85
N PHE A 127 -12.24 11.70 -5.65
CA PHE A 127 -11.16 12.67 -5.60
C PHE A 127 -10.24 12.40 -4.41
N VAL A 128 -10.81 12.20 -3.22
CA VAL A 128 -10.05 11.94 -2.01
C VAL A 128 -9.33 10.59 -2.09
N GLY A 129 -9.97 9.53 -2.57
CA GLY A 129 -9.33 8.22 -2.76
C GLY A 129 -8.16 8.28 -3.72
N THR A 130 -8.30 9.03 -4.82
CA THR A 130 -7.20 9.29 -5.76
C THR A 130 -6.07 10.07 -5.08
N LEU A 131 -6.40 11.15 -4.37
CA LEU A 131 -5.41 11.98 -3.70
C LEU A 131 -4.64 11.21 -2.62
N VAL A 132 -5.33 10.45 -1.78
CA VAL A 132 -4.73 9.59 -0.76
C VAL A 132 -3.83 8.55 -1.42
N SER A 133 -4.30 7.88 -2.47
CA SER A 133 -3.51 6.88 -3.20
C SER A 133 -2.22 7.47 -3.78
N VAL A 134 -2.29 8.67 -4.36
CA VAL A 134 -1.12 9.34 -4.93
C VAL A 134 -0.15 9.80 -3.85
N LEU A 135 -0.64 10.49 -2.82
CA LEU A 135 0.23 11.07 -1.78
C LEU A 135 0.84 9.98 -0.90
N ILE A 136 0.01 9.10 -0.35
CA ILE A 136 0.49 8.02 0.50
C ILE A 136 1.27 7.01 -0.35
N GLY A 137 0.74 6.62 -1.51
CA GLY A 137 1.44 5.72 -2.44
C GLY A 137 2.82 6.23 -2.85
N PHE A 138 2.99 7.53 -3.07
CA PHE A 138 4.31 8.13 -3.34
C PHE A 138 5.29 7.91 -2.18
N PHE A 139 4.91 8.25 -0.94
CA PHE A 139 5.78 8.07 0.22
C PHE A 139 6.08 6.60 0.48
N VAL A 140 5.07 5.72 0.38
CA VAL A 140 5.26 4.28 0.57
C VAL A 140 6.15 3.69 -0.53
N ALA A 141 5.95 4.07 -1.79
CA ALA A 141 6.78 3.63 -2.91
C ALA A 141 8.23 4.08 -2.75
N ALA A 142 8.47 5.34 -2.39
CA ALA A 142 9.81 5.85 -2.16
C ALA A 142 10.52 5.12 -1.01
N ALA A 143 9.80 4.88 0.10
CA ALA A 143 10.29 4.14 1.25
C ALA A 143 10.61 2.67 0.93
N CYS A 144 9.65 1.94 0.36
CA CYS A 144 9.80 0.53 0.02
C CYS A 144 10.89 0.35 -1.04
N GLY A 145 10.84 1.16 -2.09
CA GLY A 145 11.78 1.14 -3.19
C GLY A 145 13.22 1.38 -2.75
N TYR A 146 13.47 2.40 -1.92
CA TYR A 146 14.79 2.66 -1.35
C TYR A 146 15.32 1.44 -0.58
N MET A 147 14.48 0.82 0.26
CA MET A 147 14.84 -0.38 0.99
C MET A 147 15.10 -1.56 0.07
N ALA A 148 14.27 -1.79 -0.95
CA ALA A 148 14.49 -2.86 -1.93
C ALA A 148 15.79 -2.69 -2.72
N GLY A 149 16.17 -1.45 -3.07
CA GLY A 149 17.45 -1.16 -3.71
C GLY A 149 18.66 -1.50 -2.84
N LEU A 150 18.57 -1.26 -1.53
CA LEU A 150 19.65 -1.54 -0.58
C LEU A 150 19.72 -3.01 -0.16
N VAL A 151 18.62 -3.55 0.36
CA VAL A 151 18.57 -4.85 1.06
C VAL A 151 17.76 -5.92 0.32
N GLY A 152 17.11 -5.58 -0.80
CA GLY A 152 16.26 -6.49 -1.58
C GLY A 152 14.78 -6.44 -1.18
N SER A 153 13.88 -6.86 -2.09
CA SER A 153 12.42 -6.87 -1.86
C SER A 153 11.99 -7.72 -0.67
N SER A 154 12.65 -8.84 -0.40
CA SER A 154 12.27 -9.76 0.68
C SER A 154 12.37 -9.15 2.07
N SER A 155 13.20 -8.12 2.22
CA SER A 155 13.39 -7.36 3.46
C SER A 155 12.70 -6.00 3.43
N SER A 156 11.96 -5.67 2.36
CA SER A 156 11.26 -4.41 2.22
C SER A 156 10.07 -4.34 3.18
N PRO A 157 9.86 -3.21 3.89
CA PRO A 157 8.81 -3.07 4.91
C PRO A 157 7.40 -2.89 4.32
N ILE A 158 7.12 -3.49 3.15
CA ILE A 158 5.87 -3.27 2.39
C ILE A 158 4.61 -3.63 3.19
N SER A 159 4.64 -4.74 3.93
CA SER A 159 3.49 -5.16 4.73
C SER A 159 3.20 -4.23 5.90
N GLY A 160 4.25 -3.74 6.56
CA GLY A 160 4.15 -2.81 7.69
C GLY A 160 3.64 -1.45 7.24
N ILE A 161 4.27 -0.85 6.23
CA ILE A 161 3.87 0.47 5.73
C ILE A 161 2.50 0.40 5.02
N GLY A 162 2.16 -0.75 4.43
CA GLY A 162 0.83 -1.02 3.91
C GLY A 162 -0.29 -0.90 4.95
N LEU A 163 -0.03 -1.31 6.19
CA LEU A 163 -0.97 -1.14 7.32
C LEU A 163 -1.26 0.34 7.59
N ILE A 164 -0.24 1.21 7.50
CA ILE A 164 -0.44 2.66 7.62
C ILE A 164 -1.35 3.16 6.50
N GLY A 165 -1.15 2.68 5.27
CA GLY A 165 -2.02 2.97 4.13
C GLY A 165 -3.49 2.66 4.42
N VAL A 166 -3.77 1.47 4.98
CA VAL A 166 -5.12 1.08 5.42
C VAL A 166 -5.65 2.03 6.48
N ILE A 167 -4.88 2.29 7.54
CA ILE A 167 -5.31 3.11 8.67
C ILE A 167 -5.63 4.53 8.21
N ILE A 168 -4.74 5.15 7.44
CA ILE A 168 -4.95 6.51 6.91
C ILE A 168 -6.18 6.54 6.00
N SER A 169 -6.29 5.61 5.05
CA SER A 169 -7.44 5.55 4.13
C SER A 169 -8.75 5.38 4.91
N SER A 170 -8.76 4.48 5.89
CA SER A 170 -9.94 4.21 6.73
C SER A 170 -10.34 5.43 7.55
N ILE A 171 -9.39 6.12 8.18
CA ILE A 171 -9.66 7.34 8.97
C ILE A 171 -10.19 8.46 8.07
N VAL A 172 -9.56 8.67 6.91
CA VAL A 172 -9.95 9.72 5.96
C VAL A 172 -11.39 9.50 5.50
N PHE A 173 -11.74 8.29 5.06
CA PHE A 173 -13.11 8.02 4.62
C PHE A 173 -14.10 8.09 5.78
N LEU A 174 -13.76 7.54 6.95
CA LEU A 174 -14.62 7.62 8.13
C LEU A 174 -14.96 9.07 8.47
N VAL A 175 -13.97 9.96 8.51
CA VAL A 175 -14.18 11.39 8.84
C VAL A 175 -15.04 12.09 7.78
N LEU A 176 -14.89 11.76 6.50
CA LEU A 176 -15.66 12.37 5.42
C LEU A 176 -17.10 11.84 5.30
N GLY A 177 -17.36 10.64 5.81
CA GLY A 177 -18.63 9.93 5.68
C GLY A 177 -19.30 9.56 7.01
N VAL A 178 -18.94 10.20 8.14
CA VAL A 178 -19.41 9.82 9.48
C VAL A 178 -20.93 9.64 9.54
N GLU A 179 -21.68 10.58 8.97
CA GLU A 179 -23.14 10.55 8.95
C GLU A 179 -23.69 9.50 7.98
N LEU A 180 -22.97 9.28 6.88
CA LEU A 180 -23.34 8.38 5.80
C LEU A 180 -23.18 6.90 6.21
N PHE A 181 -22.15 6.60 7.00
CA PHE A 181 -21.78 5.23 7.37
C PHE A 181 -22.48 4.72 8.65
N GLN A 182 -23.49 5.45 9.13
CA GLN A 182 -24.42 4.91 10.13
C GLN A 182 -25.33 3.82 9.52
N ASP A 183 -25.56 3.86 8.20
CA ASP A 183 -26.22 2.78 7.47
C ASP A 183 -25.26 1.57 7.35
N PRO A 184 -25.67 0.36 7.81
CA PRO A 184 -24.85 -0.85 7.70
C PRO A 184 -24.38 -1.18 6.27
N MET A 185 -25.16 -0.85 5.24
CA MET A 185 -24.79 -1.09 3.84
C MET A 185 -23.69 -0.13 3.39
N LEU A 186 -23.80 1.15 3.74
CA LEU A 186 -22.80 2.17 3.40
C LEU A 186 -21.52 2.03 4.24
N SER A 187 -21.62 1.46 5.44
CA SER A 187 -20.46 1.04 6.24
C SER A 187 -19.61 -0.01 5.52
N LYS A 188 -20.23 -1.02 4.89
CA LYS A 188 -19.50 -2.00 4.06
C LYS A 188 -18.83 -1.35 2.86
N PHE A 189 -19.49 -0.38 2.23
CA PHE A 189 -18.90 0.41 1.15
C PHE A 189 -17.65 1.17 1.62
N ALA A 190 -17.68 1.80 2.81
CA ALA A 190 -16.52 2.49 3.37
C ALA A 190 -15.32 1.56 3.57
N VAL A 191 -15.57 0.34 4.08
CA VAL A 191 -14.54 -0.70 4.22
C VAL A 191 -13.99 -1.12 2.85
N ALA A 192 -14.87 -1.36 1.88
CA ALA A 192 -14.47 -1.73 0.53
C ALA A 192 -13.63 -0.63 -0.14
N LEU A 193 -14.02 0.64 0.02
CA LEU A 193 -13.29 1.80 -0.50
C LEU A 193 -11.90 1.94 0.17
N ALA A 194 -11.81 1.71 1.49
CA ALA A 194 -10.54 1.73 2.21
C ALA A 194 -9.60 0.61 1.75
N ILE A 195 -10.12 -0.61 1.55
CA ILE A 195 -9.36 -1.74 1.01
C ILE A 195 -8.94 -1.48 -0.44
N PHE A 196 -9.84 -0.93 -1.26
CA PHE A 196 -9.54 -0.59 -2.65
C PHE A 196 -8.42 0.46 -2.73
N THR A 197 -8.51 1.54 -1.97
CA THR A 197 -7.46 2.58 -1.85
C THR A 197 -6.13 1.99 -1.38
N THR A 198 -6.18 1.12 -0.37
CA THR A 198 -5.01 0.40 0.12
C THR A 198 -4.37 -0.46 -0.98
N SER A 199 -5.18 -1.17 -1.78
CA SER A 199 -4.67 -2.04 -2.83
C SER A 199 -3.84 -1.25 -3.86
N VAL A 200 -4.26 -0.03 -4.19
CA VAL A 200 -3.52 0.87 -5.07
C VAL A 200 -2.19 1.29 -4.43
N ILE A 201 -2.21 1.66 -3.14
CA ILE A 201 -1.00 2.03 -2.39
C ILE A 201 0.00 0.85 -2.36
N LEU A 202 -0.46 -0.36 -2.05
CA LEU A 202 0.37 -1.56 -2.01
C LEU A 202 0.90 -1.94 -3.41
N ALA A 203 0.07 -1.86 -4.45
CA ALA A 203 0.50 -2.12 -5.82
C ALA A 203 1.59 -1.14 -6.24
N THR A 204 1.44 0.14 -5.92
CA THR A 204 2.46 1.16 -6.18
C THR A 204 3.77 0.84 -5.45
N ALA A 205 3.69 0.41 -4.19
CA ALA A 205 4.86 0.01 -3.41
C ALA A 205 5.57 -1.23 -3.97
N ALA A 206 4.81 -2.25 -4.37
CA ALA A 206 5.33 -3.48 -4.93
C ALA A 206 6.04 -3.24 -6.27
N ILE A 207 5.40 -2.49 -7.18
CA ILE A 207 6.01 -2.13 -8.46
C ILE A 207 7.24 -1.25 -8.27
N SER A 208 7.26 -0.37 -7.26
CA SER A 208 8.44 0.43 -6.94
C SER A 208 9.60 -0.42 -6.40
N ASN A 209 9.32 -1.47 -5.62
CA ASN A 209 10.34 -2.43 -5.17
C ASN A 209 10.99 -3.14 -6.36
N ASP A 210 10.16 -3.67 -7.25
CA ASP A 210 10.62 -4.44 -8.40
C ASP A 210 11.41 -3.53 -9.36
N ASN A 211 10.90 -2.33 -9.65
CA ASN A 211 11.58 -1.35 -10.49
C ASN A 211 13.00 -1.04 -9.99
N LEU A 212 13.20 -0.79 -8.70
CA LEU A 212 14.53 -0.45 -8.19
C LEU A 212 15.48 -1.65 -8.13
N GLN A 213 14.97 -2.86 -7.95
CA GLN A 213 15.78 -4.08 -8.09
C GLN A 213 16.16 -4.36 -9.55
N ASP A 214 15.22 -4.15 -10.47
CA ASP A 214 15.46 -4.28 -11.90
C ASP A 214 16.48 -3.25 -12.38
N LEU A 215 16.37 -1.99 -11.96
CA LEU A 215 17.34 -0.94 -12.29
C LEU A 215 18.72 -1.25 -11.71
N LYS A 216 18.80 -1.77 -10.47
CA LYS A 216 20.07 -2.21 -9.88
C LYS A 216 20.69 -3.36 -10.68
N THR A 217 19.91 -4.38 -11.01
CA THR A 217 20.36 -5.52 -11.81
C THR A 217 20.77 -5.08 -13.21
N GLY A 218 19.97 -4.22 -13.83
CA GLY A 218 20.22 -3.62 -15.13
C GLY A 218 21.52 -2.85 -15.17
N HIS A 219 21.78 -2.03 -14.16
CA HIS A 219 23.05 -1.32 -14.01
C HIS A 219 24.25 -2.29 -13.96
N LEU A 220 24.14 -3.38 -13.20
CA LEU A 220 25.21 -4.39 -13.08
C LEU A 220 25.50 -5.13 -14.40
N VAL A 221 24.49 -5.33 -15.24
CA VAL A 221 24.64 -6.01 -16.55
C VAL A 221 24.78 -5.05 -17.73
N GLY A 222 24.88 -3.73 -17.48
CA GLY A 222 25.04 -2.71 -18.51
C GLY A 222 23.79 -2.44 -19.36
N ALA A 223 22.59 -2.71 -18.83
CA ALA A 223 21.32 -2.41 -19.48
C ALA A 223 21.03 -0.90 -19.52
N THR A 224 20.17 -0.48 -20.45
CA THR A 224 19.70 0.91 -20.55
C THR A 224 18.43 1.12 -19.71
N PRO A 225 18.41 2.04 -18.71
CA PRO A 225 17.29 2.21 -17.77
C PRO A 225 15.91 2.41 -18.41
N TRP A 226 15.79 3.29 -19.42
CA TRP A 226 14.48 3.55 -20.05
C TRP A 226 13.84 2.30 -20.67
N LYS A 227 14.66 1.35 -21.18
CA LYS A 227 14.15 0.10 -21.75
C LYS A 227 13.56 -0.80 -20.68
N GLN A 228 14.16 -0.81 -19.49
CA GLN A 228 13.65 -1.58 -18.36
C GLN A 228 12.34 -1.00 -17.84
N GLN A 229 12.26 0.33 -17.73
CA GLN A 229 11.01 1.01 -17.34
C GLN A 229 9.87 0.71 -18.31
N VAL A 230 10.12 0.72 -19.63
CA VAL A 230 9.13 0.32 -20.63
C VAL A 230 8.76 -1.15 -20.53
N ALA A 231 9.73 -2.04 -20.35
CA ALA A 231 9.48 -3.47 -20.17
C ALA A 231 8.61 -3.75 -18.93
N LEU A 232 8.87 -3.05 -17.82
CA LEU A 232 8.09 -3.14 -16.60
C LEU A 232 6.64 -2.67 -16.81
N LEU A 233 6.43 -1.53 -17.49
CA LEU A 233 5.09 -1.05 -17.83
C LEU A 233 4.31 -2.07 -18.66
N VAL A 234 4.96 -2.67 -19.65
CA VAL A 234 4.37 -3.75 -20.46
C VAL A 234 4.05 -4.97 -19.59
N GLY A 235 4.97 -5.36 -18.72
CA GLY A 235 4.79 -6.44 -17.74
C GLY A 235 3.57 -6.22 -16.83
N CYS A 236 3.37 -5.00 -16.33
CA CYS A 236 2.20 -4.65 -15.53
C CYS A 236 0.88 -4.84 -16.30
N VAL A 237 0.82 -4.46 -17.58
CA VAL A 237 -0.37 -4.62 -18.43
C VAL A 237 -0.69 -6.10 -18.63
N PHE A 238 0.30 -6.90 -19.07
CA PHE A 238 0.08 -8.33 -19.28
C PHE A 238 -0.19 -9.07 -17.97
N GLY A 239 0.47 -8.68 -16.87
CA GLY A 239 0.22 -9.19 -15.54
C GLY A 239 -1.22 -8.97 -15.10
N ALA A 240 -1.75 -7.76 -15.27
CA ALA A 240 -3.15 -7.46 -14.97
C ALA A 240 -4.12 -8.30 -15.83
N LEU A 241 -3.86 -8.42 -17.14
CA LEU A 241 -4.68 -9.20 -18.06
C LEU A 241 -4.66 -10.71 -17.76
N ALA A 242 -3.58 -11.23 -17.20
CA ALA A 242 -3.48 -12.65 -16.82
C ALA A 242 -4.03 -12.93 -15.43
N ILE A 243 -3.67 -12.10 -14.44
CA ILE A 243 -4.00 -12.34 -13.03
C ILE A 243 -5.49 -12.13 -12.76
N VAL A 244 -6.11 -11.08 -13.30
CA VAL A 244 -7.53 -10.75 -13.00
C VAL A 244 -8.49 -11.88 -13.42
N PRO A 245 -8.43 -12.43 -14.65
CA PRO A 245 -9.31 -13.54 -15.03
C PRO A 245 -9.08 -14.80 -14.19
N VAL A 246 -7.82 -15.10 -13.84
CA VAL A 246 -7.47 -16.25 -13.00
C VAL A 246 -8.06 -16.09 -11.61
N LEU A 247 -7.90 -14.91 -11.00
CA LEU A 247 -8.50 -14.63 -9.69
C LEU A 247 -10.03 -14.67 -9.74
N ASN A 248 -10.66 -14.18 -10.81
CA ASN A 248 -12.11 -14.28 -10.98
C ASN A 248 -12.59 -15.73 -11.12
N LEU A 249 -11.85 -16.57 -11.85
CA LEU A 249 -12.16 -17.99 -11.98
C LEU A 249 -12.06 -18.71 -10.63
N LEU A 250 -10.99 -18.45 -9.87
CA LEU A 250 -10.83 -18.98 -8.52
C LEU A 250 -11.93 -18.51 -7.58
N TYR A 251 -12.32 -17.24 -7.67
CA TYR A 251 -13.42 -16.68 -6.89
C TYR A 251 -14.75 -17.37 -7.21
N GLN A 252 -15.06 -17.58 -8.49
CA GLN A 252 -16.29 -18.27 -8.89
C GLN A 252 -16.29 -19.76 -8.51
N ALA A 253 -15.12 -20.41 -8.51
CA ALA A 253 -14.99 -21.82 -8.19
C ALA A 253 -15.01 -22.13 -6.69
N TYR A 254 -14.34 -21.30 -5.88
CA TYR A 254 -14.08 -21.60 -4.46
C TYR A 254 -14.63 -20.55 -3.48
N GLY A 255 -15.04 -19.37 -3.96
CA GLY A 255 -15.32 -18.21 -3.11
C GLY A 255 -14.08 -17.70 -2.35
N PHE A 256 -14.25 -16.64 -1.57
CA PHE A 256 -13.24 -16.24 -0.57
C PHE A 256 -13.62 -16.82 0.79
N VAL A 257 -12.63 -17.33 1.52
CA VAL A 257 -12.84 -17.82 2.89
C VAL A 257 -13.30 -16.65 3.77
N GLY A 258 -14.52 -16.72 4.30
CA GLY A 258 -15.11 -15.70 5.17
C GLY A 258 -16.04 -14.68 4.50
N ALA A 259 -16.46 -14.92 3.24
CA ALA A 259 -17.58 -14.23 2.59
C ALA A 259 -18.94 -14.79 3.03
#